data_AF-A0A934VF57-F1
#
_entry.id   AF-A0A934VF57-F1
#
_cell.length_a   1.000
_cell.length_b   1.000
_cell.length_c   1.000
_cell.angle_alpha   90.00
_cell.angle_beta   90.00
_cell.angle_gamma   90.00
#
_symmetry.space_group_name_H-M   'P 1'
#
loop_
_entity.id
_entity.type
_entity.pdbx_description
1 polymer ?
#
loop_
_entity_poly.entity_id
_entity_poly.type
_entity_poly.pdbx_seq_one_letter_code
_entity_poly.pdbx_strand_id
1 'polypeptide(L)'
;MNEEPGFEAGDAGRGTHPILKLLFVFIAVLGIWGLIAGWLLIRRPEPPPAAVERQSWQEAPADEQALTQAMEAWRAFVEAPDLETRIEHVRDPERVGPMMRDYYDSRAHSLPTMGRALPGRAVRQGAQNMILIEVEDYQGRRYAVAMVWTGRRYAVDWESLSAYGTMDWPRLVEEKPAEPQVLRVYLAALPESLTPPESIVGPRRFVRMEHRDFSESLPLALRPELTREVTQLVEGRRVPVTVEVRWNADLGQFELQRLLGLSWSTQY
;
A
#
# COMPACT_ATOMS: atom_id res chain seq x y z
N MET A 1 68.43 69.45 7.83
CA MET A 1 67.06 69.30 7.28
C MET A 1 67.14 68.07 6.37
N ASN A 2 67.29 66.87 6.95
CA ASN A 2 66.24 66.00 7.50
C ASN A 2 65.10 65.81 6.50
N GLU A 3 65.05 64.63 5.87
CA GLU A 3 63.89 63.72 5.86
C GLU A 3 64.27 62.38 5.19
N GLU A 4 63.53 61.35 5.56
CA GLU A 4 63.90 59.94 5.74
C GLU A 4 64.03 59.08 4.46
N PRO A 5 64.72 57.92 4.52
CA PRO A 5 64.62 56.90 3.48
C PRO A 5 63.30 56.11 3.62
N GLY A 6 62.48 56.18 2.56
CA GLY A 6 61.22 55.44 2.42
C GLY A 6 61.43 53.93 2.32
N PHE A 7 60.62 53.20 3.08
CA PHE A 7 60.53 51.74 3.05
C PHE A 7 59.58 51.31 1.91
N GLU A 8 60.14 50.85 0.78
CA GLU A 8 59.36 50.18 -0.26
C GLU A 8 59.03 48.75 0.19
N ALA A 9 57.76 48.52 0.53
CA ALA A 9 57.21 47.17 0.68
C ALA A 9 57.06 46.54 -0.71
N GLY A 10 58.08 45.79 -1.12
CA GLY A 10 58.05 44.96 -2.33
C GLY A 10 56.95 43.90 -2.25
N ASP A 11 55.99 44.06 -3.16
CA ASP A 11 54.88 43.18 -3.50
C ASP A 11 55.33 41.72 -3.66
N ALA A 12 55.05 40.89 -2.66
CA ALA A 12 55.17 39.44 -2.77
C ALA A 12 53.99 38.90 -3.57
N GLY A 13 54.08 39.08 -4.90
CA GLY A 13 53.23 38.43 -5.88
C GLY A 13 53.33 36.91 -5.73
N ARG A 14 52.48 36.33 -4.87
CA ARG A 14 52.22 34.89 -4.80
C ARG A 14 51.52 34.50 -6.09
N GLY A 15 52.32 34.26 -7.12
CA GLY A 15 51.92 33.51 -8.30
C GLY A 15 51.43 32.14 -7.84
N THR A 16 50.12 32.01 -7.66
CA THR A 16 49.49 30.71 -7.48
C THR A 16 49.74 29.93 -8.75
N HIS A 17 50.71 29.00 -8.67
CA HIS A 17 51.18 28.24 -9.81
C HIS A 17 49.98 27.63 -10.56
N PRO A 18 49.90 27.79 -11.89
CA PRO A 18 48.77 27.31 -12.69
C PRO A 18 48.52 25.81 -12.50
N ILE A 19 49.58 25.06 -12.20
CA ILE A 19 49.54 23.63 -11.85
C ILE A 19 48.71 23.37 -10.58
N LEU A 20 48.82 24.22 -9.56
CA LEU A 20 48.08 24.08 -8.31
C LEU A 20 46.57 24.34 -8.51
N LYS A 21 46.22 25.27 -9.40
CA LYS A 21 44.82 25.54 -9.77
C LYS A 21 44.22 24.36 -10.55
N LEU A 22 44.97 23.80 -11.49
CA LEU A 22 44.58 22.61 -12.24
C LEU A 22 44.36 21.39 -11.32
N LEU A 23 45.24 21.20 -10.34
CA LEU A 23 45.10 20.14 -9.34
C LEU A 23 43.83 20.29 -8.50
N PHE A 24 43.52 21.52 -8.05
CA PHE A 24 42.30 21.80 -7.29
C PHE A 24 41.03 21.51 -8.08
N VAL A 25 40.98 21.90 -9.37
CA VAL A 25 39.85 21.60 -10.25
C VAL A 25 39.70 20.09 -10.44
N PHE A 26 40.80 19.37 -10.63
CA PHE A 26 40.77 17.92 -10.81
C PHE A 26 40.25 17.18 -9.56
N ILE A 27 40.68 17.59 -8.37
CA ILE A 27 40.19 17.03 -7.09
C ILE A 27 38.70 17.34 -6.91
N ALA A 28 38.25 18.56 -7.23
CA ALA A 28 36.84 18.94 -7.12
C ALA A 28 35.95 18.10 -8.07
N VAL A 29 36.40 17.88 -9.31
CA VAL A 29 35.69 17.04 -10.29
C VAL A 29 35.63 15.59 -9.83
N LEU A 30 36.73 15.03 -9.31
CA LEU A 30 36.75 13.68 -8.74
C LEU A 30 35.85 13.54 -7.52
N GLY A 31 35.79 14.55 -6.65
CA GLY A 31 34.88 14.58 -5.50
C GLY A 31 33.41 14.57 -5.92
N ILE A 32 33.04 15.35 -6.94
CA ILE A 32 31.67 15.37 -7.49
C ILE A 32 31.33 14.01 -8.12
N TRP A 33 32.23 13.42 -8.90
CA TRP A 33 32.03 12.09 -9.47
C TRP A 33 31.93 10.99 -8.41
N GLY A 34 32.73 11.08 -7.34
CA GLY A 34 32.65 10.18 -6.19
C GLY A 34 31.31 10.29 -5.47
N LEU A 35 30.76 11.50 -5.32
CA LEU A 35 29.43 11.72 -4.74
C LEU A 35 28.30 11.21 -5.64
N ILE A 36 28.39 11.43 -6.96
CA ILE A 36 27.41 10.93 -7.93
C ILE A 36 27.44 9.40 -7.98
N ALA A 37 28.63 8.79 -8.07
CA ALA A 37 28.80 7.34 -8.07
C ALA A 37 28.37 6.72 -6.74
N GLY A 38 28.71 7.35 -5.62
CA GLY A 38 28.26 6.92 -4.29
C GLY A 38 26.74 7.00 -4.13
N TRP A 39 26.12 8.08 -4.63
CA TRP A 39 24.67 8.24 -4.62
C TRP A 39 23.95 7.21 -5.52
N LEU A 40 24.53 6.90 -6.69
CA LEU A 40 24.02 5.85 -7.59
C LEU A 40 24.21 4.43 -7.00
N LEU A 41 25.25 4.19 -6.20
CA LEU A 41 25.48 2.90 -5.53
C LEU A 41 24.62 2.72 -4.27
N ILE A 42 24.24 3.81 -3.58
CA ILE A 42 23.32 3.78 -2.42
C ILE A 42 21.87 3.60 -2.86
N ARG A 43 21.50 4.04 -4.07
CA ARG A 43 20.25 3.62 -4.72
C ARG A 43 20.36 2.15 -5.11
N ARG A 44 20.14 1.25 -4.16
CA ARG A 44 19.69 -0.09 -4.51
C ARG A 44 18.44 0.11 -5.37
N PRO A 45 18.44 -0.27 -6.66
CA PRO A 45 17.18 -0.35 -7.38
C PRO A 45 16.30 -1.25 -6.51
N GLU A 46 15.15 -0.73 -6.09
CA GLU A 46 14.14 -1.59 -5.49
C GLU A 46 14.02 -2.79 -6.41
N PRO A 47 14.10 -4.03 -5.87
CA PRO A 47 13.86 -5.19 -6.70
C PRO A 47 12.54 -4.93 -7.43
N PRO A 48 12.49 -5.10 -8.76
CA PRO A 48 11.26 -4.90 -9.50
C PRO A 48 10.17 -5.65 -8.73
N PRO A 49 9.02 -5.01 -8.45
CA PRO A 49 7.99 -5.62 -7.62
C PRO A 49 7.78 -7.02 -8.17
N ALA A 50 7.97 -8.02 -7.31
CA ALA A 50 7.74 -9.41 -7.67
C ALA A 50 6.41 -9.42 -8.41
N ALA A 51 6.42 -9.83 -9.69
CA ALA A 51 5.25 -9.82 -10.54
C ALA A 51 4.11 -10.39 -9.70
N VAL A 52 3.09 -9.58 -9.41
CA VAL A 52 2.02 -9.95 -8.48
C VAL A 52 1.51 -11.29 -8.97
N GLU A 53 1.86 -12.35 -8.24
CA GLU A 53 1.56 -13.69 -8.69
C GLU A 53 0.05 -13.73 -8.87
N ARG A 54 -0.41 -14.09 -10.08
CA ARG A 54 -1.84 -14.14 -10.41
C ARG A 54 -2.49 -15.26 -9.60
N GLN A 55 -2.67 -15.04 -8.31
CA GLN A 55 -3.30 -15.98 -7.41
C GLN A 55 -4.81 -15.78 -7.55
N SER A 56 -5.37 -16.37 -8.61
CA SER A 56 -6.81 -16.50 -8.74
C SER A 56 -7.30 -17.46 -7.67
N TRP A 57 -8.31 -17.05 -6.91
CA TRP A 57 -9.05 -17.94 -6.02
C TRP A 57 -9.55 -19.15 -6.80
N GLN A 58 -9.13 -20.33 -6.38
CA GLN A 58 -9.70 -21.58 -6.88
C GLN A 58 -10.69 -22.08 -5.84
N GLU A 59 -11.93 -22.34 -6.25
CA GLU A 59 -12.87 -23.04 -5.39
C GLU A 59 -12.29 -24.41 -5.04
N ALA A 60 -12.31 -24.73 -3.76
CA ALA A 60 -11.91 -26.02 -3.25
C ALA A 60 -13.15 -26.71 -2.67
N PRO A 61 -13.21 -28.06 -2.70
CA PRO A 61 -14.25 -28.76 -1.96
C PRO A 61 -14.12 -28.39 -0.48
N ALA A 62 -15.21 -27.88 0.09
CA ALA A 62 -15.27 -27.54 1.50
C ALA A 62 -15.61 -28.80 2.28
N ASP A 63 -14.67 -29.27 3.10
CA ASP A 63 -14.94 -30.27 4.11
C ASP A 63 -15.87 -29.67 5.18
N GLU A 64 -16.95 -30.38 5.54
CA GLU A 64 -17.93 -29.93 6.53
C GLU A 64 -17.28 -29.67 7.89
N GLN A 65 -16.27 -30.49 8.24
CA GLN A 65 -15.47 -30.30 9.43
C GLN A 65 -14.66 -28.98 9.36
N ALA A 66 -14.07 -28.69 8.21
CA ALA A 66 -13.32 -27.44 8.01
C ALA A 66 -14.23 -26.20 8.12
N LEU A 67 -15.43 -26.25 7.53
CA LEU A 67 -16.44 -25.19 7.67
C LEU A 67 -16.83 -24.97 9.13
N THR A 68 -17.04 -26.05 9.87
CA THR A 68 -17.38 -26.00 11.30
C THR A 68 -16.27 -25.34 12.11
N GLN A 69 -15.01 -25.77 11.92
CA GLN A 69 -13.85 -25.20 12.61
C GLN A 69 -13.63 -23.72 12.27
N ALA A 70 -13.85 -23.31 11.02
CA ALA A 70 -13.77 -21.90 10.64
C ALA A 70 -14.86 -21.05 11.33
N MET A 71 -16.09 -21.57 11.44
CA MET A 71 -17.17 -20.88 12.14
C MET A 71 -16.93 -20.81 13.66
N GLU A 72 -16.31 -21.83 14.26
CA GLU A 72 -15.88 -21.79 15.67
C GLU A 72 -14.77 -20.75 15.90
N ALA A 73 -13.76 -20.72 15.04
CA ALA A 73 -12.69 -19.73 15.10
C ALA A 73 -13.23 -18.30 14.95
N TRP A 74 -14.22 -18.11 14.07
CA TRP A 74 -14.94 -16.85 13.94
C TRP A 74 -15.66 -16.45 15.22
N ARG A 75 -16.43 -17.37 15.83
CA ARG A 75 -17.14 -17.12 17.10
C ARG A 75 -16.16 -16.70 18.21
N ALA A 76 -15.06 -17.43 18.36
CA ALA A 76 -14.04 -17.11 19.36
C ALA A 76 -13.45 -15.70 19.16
N PHE A 77 -13.19 -15.30 17.91
CA PHE A 77 -12.72 -13.95 17.60
C PHE A 77 -13.73 -12.86 17.97
N VAL A 78 -15.01 -13.03 17.63
CA VAL A 78 -16.04 -12.00 17.88
C VAL A 78 -16.46 -11.93 19.34
N GLU A 79 -16.45 -13.06 20.05
CA GLU A 79 -16.81 -13.18 21.48
C GLU A 79 -15.64 -12.84 22.42
N ALA A 80 -14.43 -12.66 21.89
CA ALA A 80 -13.27 -12.26 22.68
C ALA A 80 -13.58 -10.99 23.50
N PRO A 81 -13.33 -11.01 24.83
CA PRO A 81 -13.80 -9.98 25.76
C PRO A 81 -13.06 -8.65 25.64
N ASP A 82 -11.85 -8.66 25.10
CA ASP A 82 -10.98 -7.52 24.94
C ASP A 82 -10.13 -7.65 23.67
N LEU A 83 -9.45 -6.55 23.32
CA LEU A 83 -8.64 -6.46 22.12
C LEU A 83 -7.47 -7.45 22.12
N GLU A 84 -6.80 -7.66 23.25
CA GLU A 84 -5.63 -8.52 23.33
C GLU A 84 -6.02 -9.99 23.13
N THR A 85 -7.11 -10.44 23.75
CA THR A 85 -7.67 -11.77 23.52
C THR A 85 -8.12 -11.93 22.06
N ARG A 86 -8.69 -10.88 21.47
CA ARG A 86 -9.10 -10.89 20.05
C ARG A 86 -7.91 -11.03 19.09
N ILE A 87 -6.78 -10.39 19.40
CA ILE A 87 -5.54 -10.50 18.63
C ILE A 87 -5.05 -11.95 18.57
N GLU A 88 -5.21 -12.75 19.62
CA GLU A 88 -4.82 -14.16 19.62
C GLU A 88 -5.56 -15.02 18.60
N HIS A 89 -6.75 -14.59 18.17
CA HIS A 89 -7.60 -15.30 17.22
C HIS A 89 -7.34 -14.93 15.75
N VAL A 90 -6.42 -14.01 15.47
CA VAL A 90 -6.02 -13.65 14.10
C VAL A 90 -4.91 -14.56 13.57
N ARG A 91 -4.77 -14.64 12.25
CA ARG A 91 -3.77 -15.51 11.58
C ARG A 91 -2.34 -15.23 12.03
N ASP A 92 -2.01 -13.96 12.23
CA ASP A 92 -0.65 -13.48 12.49
C ASP A 92 -0.68 -12.41 13.60
N PRO A 93 -0.81 -12.82 14.87
CA PRO A 93 -1.01 -11.91 15.99
C PRO A 93 0.16 -10.94 16.19
N GLU A 94 1.40 -11.38 15.96
CA GLU A 94 2.59 -10.55 16.16
C GLU A 94 2.67 -9.42 15.14
N ARG A 95 2.38 -9.70 13.87
CA ARG A 95 2.36 -8.69 12.81
C ARG A 95 1.13 -7.78 12.87
N VAL A 96 -0.05 -8.37 13.09
CA VAL A 96 -1.33 -7.67 12.97
C VAL A 96 -1.74 -6.99 14.28
N GLY A 97 -1.28 -7.48 15.44
CA GLY A 97 -1.61 -6.89 16.75
C GLY A 97 -1.32 -5.39 16.85
N PRO A 98 -0.15 -4.89 16.42
CA PRO A 98 0.11 -3.44 16.35
C PRO A 98 -0.88 -2.68 15.47
N MET A 99 -1.30 -3.26 14.33
CA MET A 99 -2.26 -2.64 13.40
C MET A 99 -3.67 -2.61 13.99
N MET A 100 -4.05 -3.65 14.73
CA MET A 100 -5.31 -3.71 15.46
C MET A 100 -5.39 -2.65 16.55
N ARG A 101 -4.32 -2.46 17.33
CA ARG A 101 -4.23 -1.39 18.34
C ARG A 101 -4.29 0.00 17.72
N ASP A 102 -3.58 0.23 16.62
CA ASP A 102 -3.73 1.47 15.85
C ASP A 102 -5.19 1.69 15.42
N TYR A 103 -5.83 0.67 14.85
CA TYR A 103 -7.18 0.77 14.33
C TYR A 103 -8.24 1.00 15.43
N TYR A 104 -8.25 0.19 16.49
CA TYR A 104 -9.29 0.27 17.52
C TYR A 104 -9.01 1.35 18.56
N ASP A 105 -7.75 1.49 19.01
CA ASP A 105 -7.43 2.42 20.10
C ASP A 105 -7.07 3.80 19.56
N SER A 106 -6.17 3.88 18.56
CA SER A 106 -5.64 5.17 18.10
C SER A 106 -6.59 5.88 17.13
N ARG A 107 -7.22 5.12 16.22
CA ARG A 107 -8.22 5.65 15.27
C ARG A 107 -9.66 5.56 15.80
N ALA A 108 -9.83 5.06 17.03
CA ALA A 108 -11.12 4.96 17.73
C ALA A 108 -12.22 4.23 16.94
N HIS A 109 -11.85 3.26 16.10
CA HIS A 109 -12.85 2.40 15.46
C HIS A 109 -13.48 1.49 16.51
N SER A 110 -14.79 1.29 16.42
CA SER A 110 -15.48 0.37 17.32
C SER A 110 -15.08 -1.07 17.05
N LEU A 111 -14.96 -1.86 18.11
CA LEU A 111 -14.94 -3.31 17.98
C LEU A 111 -16.26 -3.73 17.33
N PRO A 112 -16.23 -4.39 16.15
CA PRO A 112 -17.45 -4.71 15.44
C PRO A 112 -18.30 -5.64 16.28
N THR A 113 -19.50 -5.16 16.63
CA THR A 113 -20.60 -6.02 17.05
C THR A 113 -21.11 -6.66 15.75
N MET A 114 -20.95 -7.97 15.59
CA MET A 114 -21.25 -8.65 14.33
C MET A 114 -22.66 -9.21 14.36
N GLY A 115 -23.43 -8.99 13.29
CA GLY A 115 -24.85 -9.38 13.23
C GLY A 115 -25.02 -10.87 12.97
N ARG A 116 -24.62 -11.33 11.77
CA ARG A 116 -24.77 -12.73 11.35
C ARG A 116 -23.56 -13.18 10.53
N ALA A 117 -23.10 -14.39 10.77
CA ALA A 117 -22.15 -15.07 9.90
C ALA A 117 -22.79 -16.29 9.25
N LEU A 118 -22.56 -16.46 7.96
CA LEU A 118 -23.01 -17.60 7.17
C LEU A 118 -21.80 -18.47 6.83
N PRO A 119 -21.94 -19.82 6.87
CA PRO A 119 -20.95 -20.70 6.30
C PRO A 119 -20.74 -20.31 4.84
N GLY A 120 -19.49 -20.13 4.44
CA GLY A 120 -19.19 -19.82 3.05
C GLY A 120 -18.44 -20.95 2.37
N ARG A 121 -17.50 -20.60 1.50
CA ARG A 121 -16.85 -21.56 0.59
C ARG A 121 -15.38 -21.73 0.88
N ALA A 122 -14.88 -22.96 0.70
CA ALA A 122 -13.45 -23.21 0.73
C ALA A 122 -12.80 -22.70 -0.56
N VAL A 123 -11.65 -22.08 -0.40
CA VAL A 123 -10.88 -21.50 -1.50
C VAL A 123 -9.40 -21.73 -1.26
N ARG A 124 -8.64 -21.81 -2.35
CA ARG A 124 -7.18 -21.87 -2.31
C ARG A 124 -6.56 -20.66 -2.99
N GLN A 125 -5.54 -20.09 -2.34
CA GLN A 125 -4.69 -19.04 -2.88
C GLN A 125 -3.23 -19.52 -2.78
N GLY A 126 -2.63 -19.91 -3.92
CA GLY A 126 -1.32 -20.57 -3.92
C GLY A 126 -1.35 -21.88 -3.12
N ALA A 127 -0.52 -21.98 -2.08
CA ALA A 127 -0.49 -23.09 -1.13
C ALA A 127 -1.42 -22.89 0.10
N GLN A 128 -2.02 -21.70 0.23
CA GLN A 128 -2.83 -21.34 1.38
C GLN A 128 -4.28 -21.79 1.19
N ASN A 129 -4.75 -22.66 2.09
CA ASN A 129 -6.16 -23.02 2.20
C ASN A 129 -6.89 -22.02 3.10
N MET A 130 -8.06 -21.59 2.66
CA MET A 130 -8.92 -20.64 3.37
C MET A 130 -10.39 -21.02 3.23
N ILE A 131 -11.21 -20.53 4.15
CA ILE A 131 -12.66 -20.51 4.05
C ILE A 131 -13.08 -19.05 4.01
N LEU A 132 -13.79 -18.64 2.96
CA LEU A 132 -14.41 -17.32 2.93
C LEU A 132 -15.78 -17.45 3.56
N ILE A 133 -15.96 -16.92 4.77
CA ILE A 133 -17.28 -16.80 5.39
C ILE A 133 -17.93 -15.49 4.95
N GLU A 134 -19.26 -15.46 4.91
CA GLU A 134 -20.02 -14.24 4.63
C GLU A 134 -20.52 -13.65 5.93
N VAL A 135 -20.17 -12.39 6.18
CA VAL A 135 -20.53 -11.66 7.40
C VAL A 135 -21.46 -10.53 7.03
N GLU A 136 -22.56 -10.43 7.76
CA GLU A 136 -23.54 -9.34 7.67
C GLU A 136 -23.43 -8.47 8.94
N ASP A 137 -23.18 -7.17 8.74
CA ASP A 137 -23.21 -6.20 9.83
C ASP A 137 -24.65 -5.77 10.17
N TYR A 138 -24.82 -4.98 11.24
CA TYR A 138 -26.14 -4.48 11.65
C TYR A 138 -26.78 -3.49 10.67
N GLN A 139 -26.04 -3.02 9.65
CA GLN A 139 -26.56 -2.20 8.57
C GLN A 139 -26.99 -3.06 7.35
N GLY A 140 -26.90 -4.39 7.45
CA GLY A 140 -27.25 -5.32 6.39
C GLY A 140 -26.19 -5.42 5.28
N ARG A 141 -25.00 -4.83 5.48
CA ARG A 141 -23.90 -4.91 4.51
C ARG A 141 -23.24 -6.26 4.65
N ARG A 142 -23.01 -6.91 3.51
CA ARG A 142 -22.37 -8.23 3.44
C ARG A 142 -20.98 -8.14 2.85
N TYR A 143 -20.03 -8.82 3.48
CA TYR A 143 -18.68 -8.93 2.98
C TYR A 143 -18.08 -10.28 3.33
N ALA A 144 -17.15 -10.73 2.47
CA ALA A 144 -16.41 -11.95 2.69
C ALA A 144 -15.25 -11.69 3.66
N VAL A 145 -15.10 -12.56 4.66
CA VAL A 145 -13.95 -12.57 5.57
C VAL A 145 -13.19 -13.87 5.37
N ALA A 146 -11.87 -13.77 5.22
CA ALA A 146 -11.04 -14.96 5.07
C ALA A 146 -10.71 -15.58 6.44
N MET A 147 -11.04 -16.86 6.58
CA MET A 147 -10.62 -17.73 7.68
C MET A 147 -9.47 -18.59 7.15
N VAL A 148 -8.29 -18.41 7.70
CA VAL A 148 -7.05 -18.97 7.13
C VAL A 148 -6.54 -20.11 8.00
N TRP A 149 -6.18 -21.23 7.36
CA TRP A 149 -5.55 -22.35 8.07
C TRP A 149 -4.08 -22.02 8.40
N THR A 150 -3.73 -22.00 9.68
CA THR A 150 -2.37 -21.70 10.17
C THR A 150 -1.46 -22.93 10.25
N GLY A 151 -1.91 -24.09 9.77
CA GLY A 151 -1.27 -25.38 10.00
C GLY A 151 -1.80 -26.12 11.24
N ARG A 152 -2.44 -25.40 12.17
CA ARG A 152 -2.98 -25.96 13.42
C ARG A 152 -4.45 -25.66 13.66
N ARG A 153 -4.90 -24.46 13.28
CA ARG A 153 -6.28 -24.00 13.44
C ARG A 153 -6.67 -23.06 12.30
N TYR A 154 -7.97 -22.84 12.14
CA TYR A 154 -8.45 -21.66 11.42
C TYR A 154 -8.28 -20.42 12.30
N ALA A 155 -7.93 -19.30 11.67
CA ALA A 155 -7.78 -18.01 12.32
C ALA A 155 -8.28 -16.89 11.39
N VAL A 156 -8.74 -15.79 11.96
CA VAL A 156 -9.32 -14.68 11.19
C VAL A 156 -8.21 -13.92 10.46
N ASP A 157 -8.39 -13.67 9.17
CA ASP A 157 -7.64 -12.65 8.46
C ASP A 157 -8.25 -11.28 8.74
N TRP A 158 -7.77 -10.66 9.82
CA TRP A 158 -8.31 -9.39 10.30
C TRP A 158 -8.19 -8.28 9.27
N GLU A 159 -7.14 -8.26 8.44
CA GLU A 159 -6.97 -7.21 7.45
C GLU A 159 -8.02 -7.30 6.34
N SER A 160 -8.45 -8.52 5.98
CA SER A 160 -9.62 -8.71 5.10
C SER A 160 -10.93 -8.28 5.77
N LEU A 161 -11.02 -8.47 7.09
CA LEU A 161 -12.19 -8.09 7.90
C LEU A 161 -12.28 -6.58 8.13
N SER A 162 -11.18 -5.85 8.30
CA SER A 162 -11.17 -4.41 8.61
C SER A 162 -10.96 -3.54 7.36
N ALA A 163 -10.55 -4.14 6.24
CA ALA A 163 -10.02 -3.40 5.09
C ALA A 163 -8.92 -2.41 5.50
N TYR A 164 -8.14 -2.77 6.52
CA TYR A 164 -7.14 -1.88 7.10
C TYR A 164 -6.14 -1.40 6.03
N GLY A 165 -5.87 -0.10 6.08
CA GLY A 165 -4.82 0.58 5.32
C GLY A 165 -3.99 1.51 6.21
N THR A 166 -2.90 2.04 5.65
CA THR A 166 -2.03 3.00 6.36
C THR A 166 -2.75 4.30 6.71
N MET A 167 -3.89 4.59 6.06
CA MET A 167 -4.74 5.74 6.33
C MET A 167 -6.22 5.35 6.13
N ASP A 168 -7.10 5.97 6.91
CA ASP A 168 -8.54 5.80 6.77
C ASP A 168 -9.07 6.50 5.51
N TRP A 169 -10.08 5.92 4.88
CA TRP A 169 -10.63 6.42 3.62
C TRP A 169 -11.11 7.89 3.67
N PRO A 170 -11.88 8.35 4.69
CA PRO A 170 -12.30 9.75 4.74
C PRO A 170 -11.11 10.70 4.79
N ARG A 171 -10.09 10.33 5.56
CA ARG A 171 -8.85 11.11 5.72
C ARG A 171 -8.06 11.15 4.42
N LEU A 172 -7.99 10.03 3.68
CA LEU A 172 -7.37 9.99 2.36
C LEU A 172 -8.05 11.00 1.41
N VAL A 173 -9.38 10.97 1.33
CA VAL A 173 -10.18 11.84 0.44
C VAL A 173 -9.99 13.31 0.79
N GLU A 174 -9.97 13.63 2.09
CA GLU A 174 -9.83 14.99 2.60
C GLU A 174 -8.39 15.53 2.45
N GLU A 175 -7.41 14.82 3.00
CA GLU A 175 -6.02 15.30 3.10
C GLU A 175 -5.25 15.16 1.79
N LYS A 176 -5.66 14.24 0.91
CA LYS A 176 -5.02 14.01 -0.40
C LYS A 176 -3.49 13.91 -0.27
N PRO A 177 -2.98 12.92 0.49
CA PRO A 177 -1.56 12.83 0.80
C PRO A 177 -0.71 12.58 -0.44
N ALA A 178 0.35 13.37 -0.60
CA ALA A 178 1.35 13.14 -1.66
C ALA A 178 2.25 11.93 -1.36
N GLU A 179 2.35 11.54 -0.09
CA GLU A 179 3.05 10.33 0.36
C GLU A 179 2.22 9.08 0.06
N PRO A 180 2.84 7.99 -0.42
CA PRO A 180 2.12 6.77 -0.73
C PRO A 180 1.42 6.15 0.48
N GLN A 181 0.16 5.75 0.28
CA GLN A 181 -0.69 5.08 1.25
C GLN A 181 -1.07 3.70 0.74
N VAL A 182 -1.03 2.70 1.63
CA VAL A 182 -1.48 1.35 1.32
C VAL A 182 -2.94 1.20 1.72
N LEU A 183 -3.77 0.74 0.78
CA LEU A 183 -5.20 0.59 0.96
C LEU A 183 -5.69 -0.76 0.46
N ARG A 184 -6.75 -1.26 1.12
CA ARG A 184 -7.53 -2.42 0.67
C ARG A 184 -8.84 -1.92 0.08
N VAL A 185 -8.94 -1.97 -1.23
CA VAL A 185 -10.04 -1.37 -2.00
C VAL A 185 -10.56 -2.36 -3.03
N TYR A 186 -11.65 -2.00 -3.67
CA TYR A 186 -12.06 -2.61 -4.92
C TYR A 186 -11.66 -1.73 -6.09
N LEU A 187 -11.16 -2.36 -7.15
CA LEU A 187 -11.01 -1.73 -8.45
C LEU A 187 -12.08 -2.25 -9.42
N ALA A 188 -12.60 -1.37 -10.25
CA ALA A 188 -13.53 -1.69 -11.32
C ALA A 188 -13.23 -0.82 -12.54
N ALA A 189 -13.74 -1.22 -13.72
CA ALA A 189 -13.71 -0.35 -14.89
C ALA A 189 -14.39 1.00 -14.58
N LEU A 190 -13.78 2.10 -15.03
CA LEU A 190 -14.38 3.42 -14.88
C LEU A 190 -15.59 3.51 -15.82
N PRO A 191 -16.79 3.81 -15.32
CA PRO A 191 -17.96 4.02 -16.16
C PRO A 191 -17.76 5.31 -16.97
N GLU A 192 -18.33 5.38 -18.17
CA GLU A 192 -18.19 6.54 -19.07
C GLU A 192 -18.55 7.87 -18.38
N SER A 193 -19.51 7.85 -17.45
CA SER A 193 -19.98 9.01 -16.69
C SER A 193 -18.96 9.60 -15.71
N LEU A 194 -17.87 8.89 -15.40
CA LEU A 194 -16.79 9.36 -14.50
C LEU A 194 -15.50 9.68 -15.25
N THR A 195 -15.51 9.69 -16.59
CA THR A 195 -14.31 9.96 -17.40
C THR A 195 -13.82 11.40 -17.18
N PRO A 196 -12.55 11.62 -16.77
CA PRO A 196 -12.00 12.97 -16.66
C PRO A 196 -11.97 13.67 -18.03
N PRO A 197 -12.05 15.03 -18.08
CA PRO A 197 -11.98 15.76 -19.34
C PRO A 197 -10.70 15.47 -20.13
N GLU A 198 -10.80 15.28 -21.45
CA GLU A 198 -9.65 15.01 -22.34
C GLU A 198 -8.53 16.05 -22.22
N SER A 199 -8.85 17.30 -21.87
CA SER A 199 -7.89 18.40 -21.70
C SER A 199 -6.91 18.20 -20.53
N ILE A 200 -7.22 17.28 -19.60
CA ILE A 200 -6.36 16.91 -18.46
C ILE A 200 -5.56 15.63 -18.79
N VAL A 201 -5.87 14.96 -19.90
CA VAL A 201 -5.58 13.54 -20.11
C VAL A 201 -4.80 13.36 -21.41
N GLY A 202 -3.48 13.16 -21.29
CA GLY A 202 -2.73 12.39 -22.30
C GLY A 202 -3.26 10.94 -22.40
N PRO A 203 -2.55 9.95 -22.94
CA PRO A 203 -3.06 8.57 -23.10
C PRO A 203 -3.24 7.78 -21.78
N ARG A 204 -3.44 8.45 -20.63
CA ARG A 204 -3.55 7.80 -19.33
C ARG A 204 -4.91 7.15 -19.15
N ARG A 205 -4.90 5.90 -18.69
CA ARG A 205 -6.10 5.14 -18.37
C ARG A 205 -6.45 5.36 -16.90
N PHE A 206 -7.74 5.32 -16.62
CA PHE A 206 -8.28 5.43 -15.27
C PHE A 206 -9.13 4.21 -14.96
N VAL A 207 -9.19 3.87 -13.68
CA VAL A 207 -10.13 2.88 -13.12
C VAL A 207 -10.89 3.51 -11.98
N ARG A 208 -11.97 2.87 -11.56
CA ARG A 208 -12.73 3.27 -10.38
C ARG A 208 -12.16 2.55 -9.16
N MET A 209 -11.88 3.32 -8.11
CA MET A 209 -11.46 2.83 -6.80
C MET A 209 -12.60 3.02 -5.80
N GLU A 210 -12.94 1.97 -5.06
CA GLU A 210 -14.06 1.95 -4.13
C GLU A 210 -13.62 1.37 -2.78
N HIS A 211 -14.03 2.01 -1.69
CA HIS A 211 -13.97 1.41 -0.37
C HIS A 211 -15.28 0.65 -0.09
N ARG A 212 -15.24 -0.37 0.78
CA ARG A 212 -16.45 -1.15 1.10
C ARG A 212 -17.43 -0.41 1.99
N ASP A 213 -16.90 0.41 2.90
CA ASP A 213 -17.67 1.07 3.95
C ASP A 213 -18.21 2.44 3.50
N PHE A 214 -17.75 2.93 2.34
CA PHE A 214 -18.12 4.23 1.80
C PHE A 214 -18.71 4.06 0.40
N SER A 215 -19.80 4.78 0.14
CA SER A 215 -20.48 4.76 -1.17
C SER A 215 -19.75 5.58 -2.23
N GLU A 216 -18.88 6.50 -1.82
CA GLU A 216 -18.09 7.33 -2.72
C GLU A 216 -17.04 6.49 -3.45
N SER A 217 -17.01 6.60 -4.78
CA SER A 217 -15.99 6.01 -5.63
C SER A 217 -15.09 7.10 -6.20
N LEU A 218 -13.78 6.84 -6.23
CA LEU A 218 -12.79 7.79 -6.75
C LEU A 218 -12.22 7.31 -8.09
N PRO A 219 -12.01 8.19 -9.07
CA PRO A 219 -11.18 7.86 -10.22
C PRO A 219 -9.71 7.71 -9.77
N LEU A 220 -9.07 6.64 -10.24
CA LEU A 220 -7.68 6.32 -9.95
C LEU A 220 -6.89 6.29 -11.26
N ALA A 221 -5.94 7.21 -11.37
CA ALA A 221 -5.04 7.29 -12.52
C ALA A 221 -4.08 6.09 -12.52
N LEU A 222 -3.93 5.45 -13.68
CA LEU A 222 -2.97 4.38 -13.87
C LEU A 222 -1.67 4.92 -14.43
N ARG A 223 -0.56 4.45 -13.87
CA ARG A 223 0.75 4.61 -14.48
C ARG A 223 0.82 3.80 -15.79
N PRO A 224 1.59 4.25 -16.80
CA PRO A 224 1.71 3.54 -18.07
C PRO A 224 2.12 2.06 -17.89
N GLU A 225 3.05 1.81 -16.97
CA GLU A 225 3.55 0.48 -16.63
C GLU A 225 2.46 -0.47 -16.09
N LEU A 226 1.49 0.05 -15.33
CA LEU A 226 0.41 -0.72 -14.69
C LEU A 226 -0.86 -0.80 -15.55
N THR A 227 -0.95 0.02 -16.60
CA THR A 227 -2.18 0.21 -17.37
C THR A 227 -2.72 -1.09 -17.94
N ARG A 228 -1.89 -1.85 -18.66
CA ARG A 228 -2.33 -3.10 -19.29
C ARG A 228 -2.81 -4.12 -18.25
N GLU A 229 -2.03 -4.29 -17.19
CA GLU A 229 -2.31 -5.27 -16.13
C GLU A 229 -3.63 -4.96 -15.41
N VAL A 230 -3.80 -3.72 -14.96
CA VAL A 230 -4.97 -3.32 -14.18
C VAL A 230 -6.23 -3.25 -15.04
N THR A 231 -6.14 -2.80 -16.30
CA THR A 231 -7.29 -2.81 -17.21
C THR A 231 -7.78 -4.24 -17.48
N GLN A 232 -6.88 -5.19 -17.72
CA GLN A 232 -7.25 -6.60 -17.86
C GLN A 232 -7.81 -7.18 -16.55
N LEU A 233 -7.27 -6.77 -15.41
CA LEU A 233 -7.72 -7.23 -14.10
C LEU A 233 -9.20 -6.89 -13.86
N VAL A 234 -9.61 -5.68 -14.20
CA VAL A 234 -10.95 -5.13 -13.90
C VAL A 234 -11.96 -5.26 -15.05
N GLU A 235 -11.58 -5.91 -16.15
CA GLU A 235 -12.44 -6.07 -17.32
C GLU A 235 -13.69 -6.90 -16.96
N GLY A 236 -14.87 -6.26 -17.03
CA GLY A 236 -16.16 -6.88 -16.75
C GLY A 236 -16.40 -7.26 -15.28
N ARG A 237 -15.53 -6.85 -14.34
CA ARG A 237 -15.66 -7.23 -12.94
C ARG A 237 -15.11 -6.21 -11.95
N ARG A 238 -15.60 -6.30 -10.73
CA ARG A 238 -15.10 -5.60 -9.55
C ARG A 238 -14.14 -6.53 -8.79
N VAL A 239 -12.93 -6.05 -8.48
CA VAL A 239 -11.85 -6.90 -7.94
C VAL A 239 -11.33 -6.33 -6.63
N PRO A 240 -11.31 -7.11 -5.52
CA PRO A 240 -10.64 -6.69 -4.30
C PRO A 240 -9.12 -6.72 -4.51
N VAL A 241 -8.44 -5.66 -4.13
CA VAL A 241 -6.99 -5.53 -4.27
C VAL A 241 -6.40 -4.84 -3.05
N THR A 242 -5.11 -5.09 -2.84
CA THR A 242 -4.29 -4.25 -1.97
C THR A 242 -3.38 -3.41 -2.86
N VAL A 243 -3.42 -2.10 -2.69
CA VAL A 243 -2.76 -1.12 -3.57
C VAL A 243 -2.01 -0.09 -2.77
N GLU A 244 -0.97 0.46 -3.38
CA GLU A 244 -0.31 1.68 -2.92
C GLU A 244 -0.74 2.83 -3.83
N VAL A 245 -1.30 3.89 -3.25
CA VAL A 245 -1.80 5.07 -3.97
C VAL A 245 -1.25 6.34 -3.35
N ARG A 246 -1.19 7.42 -4.14
CA ARG A 246 -0.91 8.76 -3.62
C ARG A 246 -1.69 9.80 -4.40
N TRP A 247 -1.86 10.98 -3.83
CA TRP A 247 -2.35 12.13 -4.56
C TRP A 247 -1.28 12.66 -5.52
N ASN A 248 -1.67 12.85 -6.78
CA ASN A 248 -0.85 13.51 -7.79
C ASN A 248 -1.44 14.89 -8.07
N ALA A 249 -0.78 15.93 -7.55
CA ALA A 249 -1.23 17.31 -7.67
C ALA A 249 -1.26 17.81 -9.13
N ASP A 250 -0.35 17.34 -9.98
CA ASP A 250 -0.30 17.71 -11.40
C ASP A 250 -1.52 17.18 -12.16
N LEU A 251 -2.03 16.02 -11.75
CA LEU A 251 -3.23 15.42 -12.32
C LEU A 251 -4.52 15.86 -11.61
N GLY A 252 -4.41 16.40 -10.40
CA GLY A 252 -5.54 16.62 -9.52
C GLY A 252 -6.31 15.32 -9.22
N GLN A 253 -5.61 14.18 -9.13
CA GLN A 253 -6.21 12.85 -8.93
C GLN A 253 -5.31 11.95 -8.11
N PHE A 254 -5.89 10.89 -7.52
CA PHE A 254 -5.09 9.79 -6.99
C PHE A 254 -4.46 8.99 -8.13
N GLU A 255 -3.21 8.57 -7.96
CA GLU A 255 -2.46 7.76 -8.91
C GLU A 255 -2.01 6.46 -8.24
N LEU A 256 -2.29 5.34 -8.91
CA LEU A 256 -1.84 4.02 -8.50
C LEU A 256 -0.31 3.92 -8.63
N GLN A 257 0.37 3.74 -7.51
CA GLN A 257 1.81 3.56 -7.48
C GLN A 257 2.18 2.10 -7.67
N ARG A 258 1.52 1.19 -6.94
CA ARG A 258 1.80 -0.25 -6.97
C ARG A 258 0.53 -1.06 -6.73
N LEU A 259 0.44 -2.21 -7.39
CA LEU A 259 -0.48 -3.28 -7.04
C LEU A 259 0.28 -4.25 -6.12
N LEU A 260 -0.15 -4.38 -4.87
CA LEU A 260 0.54 -5.18 -3.85
C LEU A 260 -0.07 -6.58 -3.72
N GLY A 261 -1.36 -6.72 -4.00
CA GLY A 261 -2.03 -8.03 -3.98
C GLY A 261 -3.38 -8.01 -4.70
N LEU A 262 -3.79 -9.19 -5.19
CA LEU A 262 -5.07 -9.41 -5.88
C LEU A 262 -6.20 -9.86 -4.95
N SER A 263 -5.97 -9.70 -3.65
CA SER A 263 -6.97 -9.91 -2.61
C SER A 263 -6.61 -9.08 -1.39
N TRP A 264 -7.57 -8.95 -0.47
CA TRP A 264 -7.32 -8.33 0.83
C TRP A 264 -6.59 -9.24 1.81
N SER A 265 -6.57 -10.56 1.54
CA SER A 265 -5.91 -11.58 2.37
C SER A 265 -4.44 -11.83 2.01
N THR A 266 -3.95 -11.18 0.96
CA THR A 266 -2.57 -11.28 0.51
C THR A 266 -1.66 -10.56 1.51
N GLN A 267 -0.66 -11.27 2.03
CA GLN A 267 0.44 -10.67 2.79
C GLN A 267 1.44 -10.09 1.78
N TYR A 268 1.88 -8.84 1.99
CA TYR A 268 2.85 -8.14 1.16
C TYR A 268 3.99 -7.60 2.03
#